data_AF-A0A4R6H9Q6-F1
#
_entry.id   AF-A0A4R6H9Q6-F1
#
_cell.length_a   1.000
_cell.length_b   1.000
_cell.length_c   1.000
_cell.angle_alpha   90.00
_cell.angle_beta   90.00
_cell.angle_gamma   90.00
#
_symmetry.space_group_name_H-M   'P 1'
#
loop_
_entity.id
_entity.type
_entity.pdbx_description
1 polymer ?
#
loop_
_entity_poly.entity_id
_entity_poly.type
_entity_poly.pdbx_seq_one_letter_code
_entity_poly.pdbx_strand_id
1 'polypeptide(L)'
;MAMFKRGETSGHVIERKRAITKSILRKAKLLNEIQSIEEIPEAIKGKSGKVSEVAVHSWHDEKIQVLGYSRNTAYANHNQMALEQLLAAIKKVNNITYRTMPPKGLSNNPLRERIKELEKENNLLRNALAEVYRSYMYIAEKNTEQTSIQLSKQEFISEQAAILGENRLKSIDKND
;
A
#
# COMPACT_ATOMS: atom_id res chain seq x y z
N MET A 1 42.45 50.14 1.35
CA MET A 1 43.27 48.90 1.41
C MET A 1 42.45 47.77 0.83
N ALA A 2 42.91 47.12 -0.25
CA ALA A 2 42.25 45.91 -0.75
C ALA A 2 42.52 44.77 0.26
N MET A 3 41.47 44.18 0.84
CA MET A 3 41.61 43.18 1.90
C MET A 3 42.22 41.84 1.45
N PHE A 4 42.34 41.58 0.13
CA PHE A 4 42.88 40.32 -0.42
C PHE A 4 43.62 40.54 -1.75
N LYS A 5 44.71 39.81 -2.01
CA LYS A 5 45.38 39.84 -3.32
C LYS A 5 44.56 39.05 -4.35
N ARG A 6 44.55 39.52 -5.59
CA ARG A 6 43.87 38.86 -6.71
C ARG A 6 44.42 37.43 -6.86
N GLY A 7 43.59 36.42 -6.60
CA GLY A 7 43.97 35.00 -6.65
C GLY A 7 44.13 34.31 -5.30
N GLU A 8 44.11 35.04 -4.18
CA GLU A 8 44.10 34.44 -2.84
C GLU A 8 42.69 33.95 -2.48
N THR A 9 42.58 32.67 -2.12
CA THR A 9 41.34 32.11 -1.56
C THR A 9 41.27 32.46 -0.08
N SER A 10 40.16 33.01 0.39
CA SER A 10 40.02 33.38 1.80
C SER A 10 40.21 32.17 2.74
N GLY A 11 40.79 32.42 3.93
CA GLY A 11 41.02 31.37 4.93
C GLY A 11 39.77 30.57 5.26
N HIS A 12 38.62 31.25 5.36
CA HIS A 12 37.32 30.63 5.55
C HIS A 12 36.95 29.59 4.48
N VAL A 13 37.27 29.84 3.20
CA VAL A 13 36.99 28.88 2.12
C VAL A 13 37.91 27.66 2.21
N ILE A 14 39.16 27.84 2.65
CA ILE A 14 40.11 26.74 2.88
C ILE A 14 39.65 25.88 4.07
N GLU A 15 39.23 26.51 5.16
CA GLU A 15 38.69 25.82 6.33
C GLU A 15 37.43 25.03 5.99
N ARG A 16 36.51 25.62 5.23
CA ARG A 16 35.30 24.92 4.76
C ARG A 16 35.64 23.70 3.91
N LYS A 17 36.62 23.79 2.99
CA LYS A 17 37.08 22.64 2.20
C LYS A 17 37.60 21.53 3.12
N ARG A 18 38.48 21.87 4.07
CA ARG A 18 39.04 20.90 5.04
C ARG A 18 37.94 20.27 5.90
N ALA A 19 36.95 21.04 6.34
CA ALA A 19 35.83 20.54 7.14
C ALA A 19 34.99 19.52 6.35
N ILE A 20 34.76 19.76 5.06
CA ILE A 20 34.05 18.81 4.20
C ILE A 20 34.88 17.53 4.01
N THR A 21 36.19 17.64 3.75
CA THR A 21 37.07 16.46 3.64
C THR A 21 37.03 15.63 4.93
N LYS A 22 37.13 16.29 6.10
CA LYS A 22 37.00 15.62 7.41
C LYS A 22 35.64 14.96 7.58
N SER A 23 34.56 15.62 7.16
CA SER A 23 33.21 15.05 7.23
C SER A 23 33.06 13.83 6.33
N ILE A 24 33.64 13.82 5.13
CA ILE A 24 33.62 12.65 4.23
C ILE A 24 34.29 11.45 4.92
N LEU A 25 35.48 11.65 5.49
CA LEU A 25 36.20 10.62 6.23
C LEU A 25 35.43 10.15 7.47
N ARG A 26 34.79 11.07 8.19
CA ARG A 26 33.97 10.75 9.37
C ARG A 26 32.77 9.88 8.98
N LYS A 27 32.05 10.24 7.92
CA LYS A 27 30.94 9.44 7.37
C LYS A 27 31.42 8.04 6.99
N ALA A 28 32.57 7.94 6.31
CA ALA A 28 33.15 6.65 5.93
C ALA A 28 33.49 5.78 7.16
N LYS A 29 34.06 6.37 8.21
CA LYS A 29 34.35 5.67 9.46
C LYS A 29 33.09 5.13 10.13
N LEU A 30 32.07 5.98 10.29
CA LEU A 30 30.79 5.58 10.90
C LEU A 30 30.12 4.45 10.12
N LEU A 31 30.10 4.55 8.78
CA LEU A 31 29.57 3.47 7.93
C LEU A 31 30.35 2.16 8.05
N ASN A 32 31.65 2.21 8.30
CA ASN A 32 32.46 1.01 8.47
C ASN A 32 32.23 0.29 9.81
N GLU A 33 31.78 1.03 10.82
CA GLU A 33 31.44 0.51 12.16
C GLU A 33 30.11 -0.26 12.16
N ILE A 34 29.22 0.02 11.21
CA ILE A 34 27.92 -0.67 11.05
C ILE A 34 28.14 -2.16 10.74
N GLN A 35 27.55 -3.03 11.55
CA GLN A 35 27.60 -4.49 11.38
C GLN A 35 26.25 -5.09 10.98
N SER A 36 25.15 -4.41 11.30
CA SER A 36 23.77 -4.88 11.11
C SER A 36 22.93 -3.86 10.33
N ILE A 37 21.75 -4.27 9.81
CA ILE A 37 20.86 -3.32 9.09
C ILE A 37 20.22 -2.33 10.06
N GLU A 38 19.95 -2.79 11.28
CA GLU A 38 19.26 -2.05 12.34
C GLU A 38 20.08 -0.84 12.80
N GLU A 39 21.40 -0.91 12.68
CA GLU A 39 22.33 0.17 12.98
C GLU A 39 22.39 1.27 11.89
N ILE A 40 21.80 1.05 10.71
CA ILE A 40 21.81 2.04 9.64
C ILE A 40 20.91 3.23 10.03
N PRO A 41 21.46 4.46 10.13
CA PRO A 41 20.66 5.64 10.46
C PRO A 41 19.56 5.87 9.43
N GLU A 42 18.35 6.16 9.90
CA GLU A 42 17.18 6.37 9.03
C GLU A 42 17.41 7.54 8.05
N ALA A 43 18.18 8.55 8.46
CA ALA A 43 18.55 9.71 7.63
C ALA A 43 19.30 9.35 6.34
N ILE A 44 19.99 8.21 6.29
CA ILE A 44 20.75 7.76 5.11
C ILE A 44 20.18 6.51 4.46
N LYS A 45 19.11 5.96 5.03
CA LYS A 45 18.43 4.77 4.58
C LYS A 45 17.53 5.09 3.38
N GLY A 46 17.73 4.39 2.28
CA GLY A 46 16.91 4.49 1.08
C GLY A 46 15.66 3.59 1.16
N LYS A 47 14.76 3.75 0.17
CA LYS A 47 13.48 3.02 0.07
C LYS A 47 13.56 1.49 0.15
N SER A 48 14.76 0.91 -0.04
CA SER A 48 14.98 -0.55 -0.02
C SER A 48 15.82 -1.01 1.16
N GLY A 49 15.97 -0.19 2.21
CA GLY A 49 16.87 -0.47 3.33
C GLY A 49 18.36 -0.25 3.01
N LYS A 50 18.69 0.02 1.75
CA LYS A 50 20.06 0.31 1.27
C LYS A 50 20.48 1.74 1.59
N VAL A 51 21.75 1.94 1.87
CA VAL A 51 22.35 3.26 1.99
C VAL A 51 22.50 3.89 0.61
N SER A 52 21.94 5.09 0.45
CA SER A 52 22.03 5.89 -0.78
C SER A 52 23.19 6.87 -0.68
N GLU A 53 24.05 6.91 -1.70
CA GLU A 53 25.16 7.87 -1.79
C GLU A 53 24.66 9.33 -1.68
N VAL A 54 23.54 9.64 -2.33
CA VAL A 54 22.93 10.98 -2.28
C VAL A 54 22.52 11.35 -0.85
N ALA A 55 21.89 10.40 -0.15
CA ALA A 55 21.46 10.61 1.23
C ALA A 55 22.66 10.78 2.17
N VAL A 56 23.74 10.04 1.94
CA VAL A 56 25.00 10.18 2.66
C VAL A 56 25.63 11.55 2.42
N HIS A 57 25.61 12.10 1.20
CA HIS A 57 26.13 13.45 0.93
C HIS A 57 25.31 14.53 1.64
N SER A 58 23.98 14.43 1.63
CA SER A 58 23.08 15.36 2.33
C SER A 58 23.03 15.17 3.84
N TRP A 59 23.55 14.05 4.37
CA TRP A 59 23.56 13.76 5.80
C TRP A 59 24.29 14.85 6.57
N HIS A 60 23.59 15.43 7.54
CA HIS A 60 24.09 16.44 8.45
C HIS A 60 23.63 16.09 9.86
N ASP A 61 24.57 16.09 10.80
CA ASP A 61 24.31 15.93 12.22
C ASP A 61 25.47 16.56 13.00
N GLU A 62 25.16 17.60 13.74
CA GLU A 62 26.13 18.36 14.54
C GLU A 62 26.72 17.53 15.68
N LYS A 63 25.95 16.62 16.27
CA LYS A 63 26.40 15.82 17.43
C LYS A 63 27.53 14.87 17.07
N ILE A 64 27.46 14.29 15.87
CA ILE A 64 28.48 13.37 15.34
C ILE A 64 29.50 14.06 14.44
N GLN A 65 29.42 15.40 14.33
CA GLN A 65 30.31 16.26 13.53
C GLN A 65 30.32 15.91 12.04
N VAL A 66 29.12 15.73 11.49
CA VAL A 66 28.90 15.37 10.09
C VAL A 66 28.19 16.52 9.38
N LEU A 67 28.73 16.96 8.24
CA LEU A 67 28.24 18.08 7.46
C LEU A 67 27.58 17.60 6.17
N GLY A 68 26.47 18.25 5.80
CA GLY A 68 25.87 18.10 4.48
C GLY A 68 26.70 18.84 3.42
N TYR A 69 26.91 18.21 2.26
CA TYR A 69 27.60 18.82 1.14
C TYR A 69 27.06 18.32 -0.20
N SER A 70 27.29 19.09 -1.27
CA SER A 70 26.85 18.71 -2.60
C SER A 70 27.71 17.60 -3.19
N ARG A 71 27.15 16.81 -4.10
CA ARG A 71 27.89 15.79 -4.86
C ARG A 71 29.10 16.39 -5.58
N ASN A 72 28.95 17.56 -6.20
CA ASN A 72 30.06 18.21 -6.91
C ASN A 72 31.22 18.54 -5.98
N THR A 73 30.93 18.89 -4.72
CA THR A 73 31.96 19.14 -3.72
C THR A 73 32.68 17.85 -3.31
N ALA A 74 31.95 16.74 -3.20
CA ALA A 74 32.51 15.44 -2.86
C ALA A 74 33.48 14.93 -3.94
N TYR A 75 33.15 15.14 -5.21
CA TYR A 75 33.95 14.72 -6.38
C TYR A 75 35.06 15.70 -6.78
N ALA A 76 35.31 16.74 -5.99
CA ALA A 76 36.45 17.63 -6.24
C ALA A 76 37.77 16.88 -6.03
N ASN A 77 38.81 17.18 -6.84
CA ASN A 77 40.10 16.47 -6.85
C ASN A 77 40.73 16.29 -5.46
N HIS A 78 40.63 17.30 -4.59
CA HIS A 78 41.20 17.26 -3.23
C HIS A 78 40.47 16.30 -2.27
N ASN A 79 39.26 15.86 -2.61
CA ASN A 79 38.46 14.92 -1.83
C ASN A 79 38.50 13.49 -2.37
N GLN A 80 39.20 13.23 -3.48
CA GLN A 80 39.18 11.95 -4.18
C GLN A 80 39.47 10.76 -3.25
N MET A 81 40.56 10.81 -2.49
CA MET A 81 40.92 9.73 -1.54
C MET A 81 39.86 9.52 -0.46
N ALA A 82 39.29 10.61 0.05
CA ALA A 82 38.24 10.54 1.08
C ALA A 82 36.94 9.96 0.50
N LEU A 83 36.60 10.34 -0.74
CA LEU A 83 35.43 9.85 -1.47
C LEU A 83 35.55 8.35 -1.77
N GLU A 84 36.71 7.87 -2.20
CA GLU A 84 36.96 6.45 -2.44
C GLU A 84 36.69 5.61 -1.19
N GLN A 85 37.16 6.07 -0.02
CA GLN A 85 36.88 5.42 1.27
C GLN A 85 35.39 5.42 1.60
N LEU A 86 34.70 6.53 1.36
CA LEU A 86 33.26 6.64 1.59
C LEU A 86 32.47 5.67 0.71
N LEU A 87 32.79 5.60 -0.58
CA LEU A 87 32.13 4.70 -1.53
C LEU A 87 32.37 3.23 -1.18
N ALA A 88 33.59 2.89 -0.74
CA ALA A 88 33.91 1.55 -0.26
C ALA A 88 33.08 1.19 0.99
N ALA A 89 32.94 2.11 1.94
CA ALA A 89 32.11 1.92 3.14
C ALA A 89 30.62 1.74 2.79
N ILE A 90 30.07 2.57 1.91
CA ILE A 90 28.69 2.43 1.41
C ILE A 90 28.48 1.05 0.76
N LYS A 91 29.43 0.61 -0.08
CA LYS A 91 29.36 -0.70 -0.73
C LYS A 91 29.39 -1.84 0.30
N LYS A 92 30.23 -1.74 1.33
CA LYS A 92 30.31 -2.70 2.44
C LYS A 92 28.95 -2.83 3.14
N VAL A 93 28.35 -1.71 3.56
CA VAL A 93 27.04 -1.71 4.25
C VAL A 93 25.92 -2.25 3.36
N ASN A 94 25.91 -1.85 2.09
CA ASN A 94 24.92 -2.38 1.14
C ASN A 94 25.08 -3.88 0.91
N ASN A 95 26.30 -4.42 0.92
CA ASN A 95 26.53 -5.86 0.84
C ASN A 95 25.99 -6.62 2.05
N ILE A 96 26.10 -6.05 3.26
CA ILE A 96 25.46 -6.62 4.46
C ILE A 96 23.96 -6.71 4.21
N THR A 97 23.36 -5.61 3.73
CA THR A 97 21.92 -5.53 3.42
C THR A 97 21.49 -6.57 2.37
N TYR A 98 22.32 -6.87 1.37
CA TYR A 98 22.04 -7.90 0.36
C TYR A 98 22.07 -9.32 0.91
N ARG A 99 22.91 -9.60 1.92
CA ARG A 99 23.03 -10.95 2.53
C ARG A 99 21.88 -11.25 3.48
N THR A 100 21.37 -10.22 4.14
CA THR A 100 20.30 -10.33 5.13
C THR A 100 18.90 -10.14 4.53
N MET A 101 18.78 -9.43 3.41
CA MET A 101 17.51 -9.39 2.67
C MET A 101 17.29 -10.69 1.89
N PRO A 102 16.07 -11.26 1.91
CA PRO A 102 15.76 -12.40 1.06
C PRO A 102 15.97 -12.02 -0.42
N PRO A 103 16.47 -12.95 -1.25
CA PRO A 103 16.79 -12.67 -2.64
C PRO A 103 15.56 -12.08 -3.35
N LYS A 104 15.73 -10.87 -3.88
CA LYS A 104 14.73 -10.19 -4.70
C LYS A 104 14.62 -10.95 -6.04
N GLY A 105 13.80 -11.99 -6.04
CA GLY A 105 13.71 -12.92 -7.17
C GLY A 105 12.76 -14.11 -7.02
N LEU A 106 12.20 -14.35 -5.83
CA LEU A 106 11.07 -15.27 -5.65
C LEU A 106 9.80 -14.48 -5.33
N SER A 107 9.34 -13.69 -6.30
CA SER A 107 7.99 -13.11 -6.28
C SER A 107 6.93 -14.12 -6.79
N ASN A 108 7.18 -15.42 -6.68
CA ASN A 108 6.12 -16.43 -6.62
C ASN A 108 5.72 -16.54 -5.15
N ASN A 109 5.13 -15.48 -4.62
CA ASN A 109 4.64 -15.52 -3.25
C ASN A 109 3.37 -16.37 -3.28
N PRO A 110 3.34 -17.60 -2.72
CA PRO A 110 2.13 -18.43 -2.68
C PRO A 110 0.96 -17.68 -2.05
N LEU A 111 1.25 -16.69 -1.18
CA LEU A 111 0.25 -15.78 -0.63
C LEU A 111 -0.45 -14.91 -1.68
N ARG A 112 0.23 -14.47 -2.74
CA ARG A 112 -0.39 -13.65 -3.80
C ARG A 112 -1.32 -14.49 -4.69
N GLU A 113 -0.91 -15.71 -5.01
CA GLU A 113 -1.79 -16.66 -5.73
C GLU A 113 -2.98 -17.02 -4.86
N ARG A 114 -2.75 -17.30 -3.57
CA ARG A 114 -3.81 -17.57 -2.61
C ARG A 114 -4.78 -16.39 -2.44
N ILE A 115 -4.29 -15.15 -2.42
CA ILE A 115 -5.15 -13.95 -2.39
C ILE A 115 -6.04 -13.88 -3.64
N LYS A 116 -5.48 -14.13 -4.83
CA LYS A 116 -6.26 -14.14 -6.08
C LYS A 116 -7.31 -15.25 -6.12
N GLU A 117 -6.98 -16.43 -5.58
CA GLU A 117 -7.94 -17.52 -5.43
C GLU A 117 -9.08 -17.12 -4.50
N LEU A 118 -8.75 -16.57 -3.33
CA LEU A 118 -9.74 -16.10 -2.35
C LEU A 118 -10.63 -14.98 -2.92
N GLU A 119 -10.08 -14.07 -3.72
CA GLU A 119 -10.87 -13.04 -4.42
C GLU A 119 -11.86 -13.65 -5.42
N LYS A 120 -11.45 -14.69 -6.17
CA LYS A 120 -12.34 -15.43 -7.07
C LYS A 120 -13.43 -16.16 -6.31
N GLU A 121 -13.08 -16.88 -5.24
CA GLU A 121 -14.05 -17.57 -4.39
C GLU A 121 -15.06 -16.59 -3.78
N ASN A 122 -14.61 -15.44 -3.27
CA ASN A 122 -15.50 -14.44 -2.70
C ASN A 122 -16.48 -13.88 -3.74
N ASN A 123 -16.02 -13.64 -4.97
CA ASN A 123 -16.90 -13.18 -6.05
C ASN A 123 -17.93 -14.25 -6.46
N LEU A 124 -17.54 -15.52 -6.53
CA LEU A 124 -18.48 -16.61 -6.79
C LEU A 124 -19.54 -16.72 -5.68
N LEU A 125 -19.11 -16.64 -4.42
CA LEU A 125 -20.03 -16.68 -3.27
C LEU A 125 -21.00 -15.49 -3.26
N ARG A 126 -20.53 -14.28 -3.60
CA ARG A 126 -21.39 -13.09 -3.73
C ARG A 126 -22.44 -13.26 -4.82
N ASN A 127 -22.05 -13.81 -5.97
CA ASN A 127 -22.98 -14.06 -7.07
C ASN A 127 -24.03 -15.12 -6.69
N ALA A 128 -23.59 -16.23 -6.11
CA ALA A 128 -24.50 -17.28 -5.65
C ALA A 128 -25.49 -16.76 -4.60
N LEU A 129 -25.03 -15.93 -3.66
CA LEU A 129 -25.89 -15.31 -2.66
C LEU A 129 -26.93 -14.39 -3.30
N ALA A 130 -26.53 -13.59 -4.29
CA ALA A 130 -27.46 -12.72 -5.00
C ALA A 130 -28.52 -13.51 -5.78
N GLU A 131 -28.17 -14.65 -6.37
CA GLU A 131 -29.11 -15.55 -7.04
C GLU A 131 -30.09 -16.22 -6.08
N VAL A 132 -29.61 -16.67 -4.91
CA VAL A 132 -30.47 -17.21 -3.85
C VAL A 132 -31.45 -16.14 -3.37
N TYR A 133 -30.97 -14.90 -3.18
CA TYR A 133 -31.83 -13.81 -2.76
C TYR A 133 -32.89 -13.46 -3.80
N ARG A 134 -32.52 -13.41 -5.10
CA ARG A 134 -33.49 -13.21 -6.20
C ARG A 134 -34.54 -14.33 -6.26
N SER A 135 -34.11 -15.58 -6.13
CA SER A 135 -35.01 -16.74 -6.10
C SER A 135 -35.97 -16.68 -4.92
N TYR A 136 -35.48 -16.29 -3.74
CA TYR A 136 -36.30 -16.13 -2.55
C TYR A 136 -37.35 -15.03 -2.72
N MET A 137 -36.96 -13.85 -3.23
CA MET A 137 -37.90 -12.76 -3.51
C MET A 137 -38.99 -13.18 -4.50
N TYR A 138 -38.62 -13.87 -5.58
CA TYR A 138 -39.57 -14.39 -6.56
C TYR A 138 -40.59 -15.36 -5.94
N ILE A 139 -40.14 -16.27 -5.07
CA ILE A 139 -41.05 -17.21 -4.37
C ILE A 139 -41.97 -16.46 -3.41
N ALA A 140 -41.46 -15.47 -2.68
CA ALA A 140 -42.25 -14.66 -1.76
C ALA A 140 -43.37 -13.91 -2.50
N GLU A 141 -43.05 -13.24 -3.61
CA GLU A 141 -44.02 -12.56 -4.46
C GLU A 141 -45.08 -13.54 -5.00
N LYS A 142 -44.64 -14.67 -5.55
CA LYS A 142 -45.55 -15.69 -6.08
C LYS A 142 -46.52 -16.22 -5.02
N ASN A 143 -46.06 -16.41 -3.78
CA ASN A 143 -46.94 -16.87 -2.69
C ASN A 143 -47.99 -15.80 -2.33
N THR A 144 -47.62 -14.51 -2.33
CA THR A 144 -48.58 -13.43 -2.10
C THR A 144 -49.64 -13.36 -3.21
N GLU A 145 -49.23 -13.49 -4.48
CA GLU A 145 -50.14 -13.51 -5.63
C GLU A 145 -51.07 -14.73 -5.60
N GLN A 146 -50.55 -15.92 -5.25
CA GLN A 146 -51.39 -17.11 -5.12
C GLN A 146 -52.43 -16.97 -4.02
N THR A 147 -52.07 -16.31 -2.91
CA THR A 147 -52.99 -16.08 -1.78
C THR A 147 -54.11 -15.13 -2.18
N SER A 148 -53.81 -14.04 -2.90
CA SER A 148 -54.83 -13.12 -3.38
C SER A 148 -55.76 -13.78 -4.42
N ILE A 149 -55.23 -14.57 -5.34
CA ILE A 149 -56.04 -15.33 -6.31
C ILE A 149 -56.97 -16.32 -5.59
N GLN A 150 -56.49 -16.99 -4.53
CA GLN A 150 -57.31 -17.91 -3.75
C GLN A 150 -58.46 -17.19 -3.04
N LEU A 151 -58.19 -16.04 -2.43
CA LEU A 151 -59.22 -15.22 -1.78
C LEU A 151 -60.30 -14.77 -2.78
N SER A 152 -59.91 -14.22 -3.93
CA SER A 152 -60.88 -13.81 -4.95
C SER A 152 -61.70 -14.98 -5.51
N LYS A 153 -61.12 -16.17 -5.61
CA LYS A 153 -61.88 -17.38 -6.00
C LYS A 153 -62.88 -17.80 -4.93
N GLN A 154 -62.51 -17.73 -3.65
CA GLN A 154 -63.41 -18.03 -2.55
C GLN A 154 -64.59 -17.05 -2.53
N GLU A 155 -64.32 -15.75 -2.68
CA GLU A 155 -65.36 -14.71 -2.78
C GLU A 155 -66.31 -15.00 -3.96
N PHE A 156 -65.79 -15.22 -5.16
CA PHE A 156 -66.60 -15.53 -6.34
C PHE A 156 -67.47 -16.78 -6.15
N ILE A 157 -66.93 -17.86 -5.58
CA ILE A 157 -67.71 -19.07 -5.31
C ILE A 157 -68.82 -18.79 -4.29
N SER A 158 -68.53 -18.00 -3.26
CA SER A 158 -69.51 -17.65 -2.23
C SER A 158 -70.67 -16.82 -2.81
N GLU A 159 -70.37 -15.86 -3.70
CA GLU A 159 -71.38 -15.06 -4.39
C GLU A 159 -72.25 -15.94 -5.31
N GLN A 160 -71.63 -16.82 -6.08
CA GLN A 160 -72.37 -17.73 -6.96
C GLN A 160 -73.25 -18.70 -6.14
N ALA A 161 -72.76 -19.20 -5.01
CA ALA A 161 -73.54 -20.04 -4.11
C ALA A 161 -74.74 -19.27 -3.52
N ALA A 162 -74.57 -18.00 -3.15
CA ALA A 162 -75.65 -17.14 -2.67
C ALA A 162 -76.71 -16.90 -3.76
N ILE A 163 -76.29 -16.55 -4.98
CA ILE A 163 -77.19 -16.33 -6.13
C ILE A 163 -77.97 -17.62 -6.45
N LEU A 164 -77.30 -18.77 -6.49
CA LEU A 164 -77.96 -20.06 -6.72
C LEU A 164 -78.92 -20.42 -5.59
N GLY A 165 -78.58 -20.11 -4.34
CA GLY A 165 -79.45 -20.28 -3.18
C GLY A 165 -80.72 -19.42 -3.28
N GLU A 166 -80.57 -18.13 -3.60
CA GLU A 166 -81.71 -17.23 -3.82
C GLU A 166 -82.59 -17.69 -4.99
N ASN A 167 -82.00 -18.10 -6.10
CA ASN A 167 -82.74 -18.56 -7.27
C ASN A 167 -83.52 -19.85 -6.97
N ARG A 168 -82.95 -20.75 -6.15
CA ARG A 168 -83.65 -21.94 -5.65
C ARG A 168 -84.87 -21.57 -4.82
N LEU A 169 -84.73 -20.65 -3.87
CA LEU A 169 -85.86 -20.18 -3.05
C LEU A 169 -86.95 -19.53 -3.91
N LYS A 170 -86.59 -18.61 -4.80
CA LYS A 170 -87.52 -17.94 -5.73
C LYS A 170 -88.23 -18.91 -6.69
N SER A 171 -87.62 -20.05 -7.00
CA SER A 171 -88.24 -21.09 -7.85
C SER A 171 -89.24 -21.98 -7.10
N ILE A 172 -89.14 -22.07 -5.78
CA ILE A 172 -90.10 -22.77 -4.93
C ILE A 172 -91.35 -21.89 -4.75
N ASP A 173 -91.17 -20.60 -4.45
CA ASP A 173 -92.27 -19.63 -4.26
C ASP A 173 -93.13 -19.37 -5.51
N LYS A 174 -92.69 -19.79 -6.70
CA LYS A 174 -93.43 -19.64 -7.97
C LYS A 174 -94.28 -20.85 -8.35
N ASN A 175 -94.13 -21.97 -7.64
CA ASN A 175 -94.83 -23.22 -7.90
C ASN A 175 -95.92 -23.54 -6.87
N ASP A 176 -96.15 -22.64 -5.90
CA ASP A 176 -97.33 -22.59 -5.01
C ASP A 176 -98.31 -21.51 -5.49
#